data_AF-A0A3S0E3F0-F1
#
_entry.id   AF-A0A3S0E3F0-F1
#
_cell.length_a   1.000
_cell.length_b   1.000
_cell.length_c   1.000
_cell.angle_alpha   90.00
_cell.angle_beta   90.00
_cell.angle_gamma   90.00
#
_symmetry.space_group_name_H-M   'P 1'
#
loop_
_entity.id
_entity.type
_entity.pdbx_description
1 polymer ?
#
loop_
_entity_poly.entity_id
_entity_poly.type
_entity_poly.pdbx_seq_one_letter_code
_entity_poly.pdbx_strand_id
1 'polypeptide(L)'
;MSYSVTKERVIAASASQLLNYISDFNNWGGWSPWLCLDHETIVNCQHDFLQWESKFTGMGQMKLVNSSTNEVNIDLQFIKPFKSQAKVTFSLDVLSENETKVSWKMESKLPWFLCFFKKMFQVMIGRDFERGLIRLEYMVKLGRVPAKLEYFDIPQKVNGFKIAGLSAVCSMSDIANSMYDTFGKLHELVGEVDIVPLGMVCFCDKFKISKEIMYYTAAAVYDGNIINNSELISKSIPEHKAIKVTLNGSYDFMGDAWAGAYTHVRGLKLKVDKNVSPYEVYIKGPHNTENPEDYITEVYMPVK
;
A
#
# COMPACT_ATOMS: atom_id res chain seq x y z
N MET A 1 -3.43 10.88 -25.31
CA MET A 1 -4.72 10.25 -24.93
C MET A 1 -5.06 10.65 -23.51
N SER A 2 -6.25 11.20 -23.26
CA SER A 2 -6.66 11.59 -21.90
C SER A 2 -7.11 10.38 -21.07
N TYR A 3 -6.94 10.49 -19.75
CA TYR A 3 -7.48 9.55 -18.79
C TYR A 3 -7.80 10.28 -17.48
N SER A 4 -8.74 9.72 -16.74
CA SER A 4 -9.08 10.15 -15.39
C SER A 4 -8.99 9.00 -14.41
N VAL A 5 -8.78 9.34 -13.14
CA VAL A 5 -8.81 8.43 -12.00
C VAL A 5 -9.59 9.14 -10.91
N THR A 6 -10.53 8.44 -10.29
CA THR A 6 -11.29 8.93 -9.14
C THR A 6 -11.34 7.85 -8.08
N LYS A 7 -11.13 8.26 -6.82
CA LYS A 7 -11.41 7.43 -5.65
C LYS A 7 -12.19 8.25 -4.64
N GLU A 8 -13.00 7.55 -3.85
CA GLU A 8 -13.95 8.17 -2.93
C GLU A 8 -13.84 7.50 -1.57
N ARG A 9 -14.06 8.26 -0.50
CA ARG A 9 -14.18 7.73 0.85
C ARG A 9 -15.12 8.60 1.67
N VAL A 10 -16.01 7.96 2.43
CA VAL A 10 -16.79 8.65 3.46
C VAL A 10 -15.93 8.78 4.70
N ILE A 11 -15.75 10.01 5.18
CA ILE A 11 -14.93 10.32 6.35
C ILE A 11 -15.84 10.96 7.40
N ALA A 12 -15.77 10.45 8.62
CA ALA A 12 -16.44 11.02 9.79
C ALA A 12 -15.75 12.32 10.24
N ALA A 13 -15.94 13.38 9.44
CA ALA A 13 -15.46 14.73 9.68
C ALA A 13 -16.34 15.74 8.95
N SER A 14 -16.34 16.97 9.43
CA SER A 14 -16.96 18.10 8.73
C SER A 14 -16.17 18.47 7.47
N ALA A 15 -16.85 19.04 6.47
CA ALA A 15 -16.19 19.49 5.25
C ALA A 15 -15.13 20.58 5.52
N SER A 16 -15.34 21.44 6.52
CA SER A 16 -14.37 22.49 6.88
C SER A 16 -13.06 21.92 7.42
N GLN A 17 -13.12 20.88 8.27
CA GLN A 17 -11.92 20.18 8.73
C GLN A 17 -11.16 19.56 7.56
N LEU A 18 -11.87 18.87 6.65
CA LEU A 18 -11.27 18.24 5.48
C LEU A 18 -10.64 19.26 4.53
N LEU A 19 -11.32 20.37 4.25
CA LEU A 19 -10.78 21.46 3.45
C LEU A 19 -9.43 21.93 4.00
N ASN A 20 -9.33 22.18 5.31
CA ASN A 20 -8.09 22.65 5.92
C ASN A 20 -6.91 21.70 5.69
N TYR A 21 -7.12 20.39 5.80
CA TYR A 21 -6.06 19.40 5.54
C TYR A 21 -5.70 19.24 4.06
N ILE A 22 -6.64 19.52 3.15
CA ILE A 22 -6.47 19.36 1.71
C ILE A 22 -5.86 20.62 1.06
N SER A 23 -6.37 21.80 1.39
CA SER A 23 -6.01 23.07 0.74
C SER A 23 -4.75 23.72 1.29
N ASP A 24 -4.39 23.45 2.56
CA ASP A 24 -3.11 23.89 3.12
C ASP A 24 -2.05 22.81 2.96
N PHE A 25 -1.09 23.04 2.07
CA PHE A 25 -0.04 22.06 1.81
C PHE A 25 0.93 21.82 2.97
N ASN A 26 0.96 22.68 4.00
CA ASN A 26 1.73 22.39 5.22
C ASN A 26 1.21 21.13 5.93
N ASN A 27 -0.05 20.76 5.72
CA ASN A 27 -0.67 19.57 6.29
C ASN A 27 -0.34 18.27 5.53
N TRP A 28 0.12 18.36 4.28
CA TRP A 28 0.31 17.18 3.42
C TRP A 28 1.43 16.25 3.89
N GLY A 29 2.40 16.77 4.65
CA GLY A 29 3.44 15.95 5.27
C GLY A 29 2.89 14.83 6.15
N GLY A 30 1.74 15.05 6.81
CA GLY A 30 1.13 14.07 7.72
C GLY A 30 0.41 12.92 7.02
N TRP A 31 -0.27 13.18 5.90
CA TRP A 31 -1.15 12.19 5.26
C TRP A 31 -0.81 11.82 3.82
N SER A 32 0.10 12.53 3.15
CA SER A 32 0.43 12.26 1.75
C SER A 32 0.81 10.78 1.54
N PRO A 33 0.21 10.09 0.56
CA PRO A 33 0.54 8.70 0.26
C PRO A 33 1.93 8.53 -0.38
N TRP A 34 2.56 9.64 -0.77
CA TRP A 34 3.90 9.63 -1.39
C TRP A 34 4.98 10.04 -0.40
N LEU A 35 4.77 11.07 0.42
CA LEU A 35 5.80 11.56 1.35
C LEU A 35 6.12 10.56 2.46
N CYS A 36 5.16 9.70 2.83
CA CYS A 36 5.40 8.64 3.82
C CYS A 36 6.32 7.50 3.32
N LEU A 37 6.61 7.45 2.02
CA LEU A 37 7.38 6.36 1.41
C LEU A 37 8.89 6.62 1.42
N ASP A 38 9.34 7.80 1.81
CA ASP A 38 10.75 8.18 1.83
C ASP A 38 10.99 9.27 2.88
N HIS A 39 11.58 8.89 4.01
CA HIS A 39 11.92 9.80 5.11
C HIS A 39 13.01 10.81 4.74
N GLU A 40 13.76 10.58 3.66
CA GLU A 40 14.77 11.49 3.14
C GLU A 40 14.21 12.46 2.08
N THR A 41 12.89 12.46 1.85
CA THR A 41 12.26 13.37 0.88
C THR A 41 12.52 14.82 1.26
N ILE A 42 13.12 15.58 0.35
CA ILE A 42 13.26 17.03 0.49
C ILE A 42 11.94 17.66 0.09
N VAL A 43 11.30 18.36 1.03
CA VAL A 43 10.04 19.06 0.80
C VAL A 43 10.24 20.56 0.96
N ASN A 44 9.85 21.31 -0.06
CA ASN A 44 9.70 22.76 0.03
C ASN A 44 8.20 23.08 -0.01
N CYS A 45 7.69 23.63 1.09
CA CYS A 45 6.26 23.80 1.30
C CYS A 45 5.93 25.23 1.73
N GLN A 46 4.86 25.75 1.14
CA GLN A 46 4.11 26.93 1.53
C GLN A 46 2.63 26.56 1.51
N HIS A 47 1.74 27.45 1.95
CA HIS A 47 0.30 27.16 1.99
C HIS A 47 -0.26 26.68 0.63
N ASP A 48 0.07 27.36 -0.46
CA ASP A 48 -0.47 27.13 -1.82
C ASP A 48 0.50 26.41 -2.77
N PHE A 49 1.70 26.06 -2.30
CA PHE A 49 2.73 25.42 -3.12
C PHE A 49 3.49 24.32 -2.35
N LEU A 50 3.57 23.13 -2.95
CA LEU A 50 4.35 22.01 -2.44
C LEU A 50 5.27 21.50 -3.54
N GLN A 51 6.55 21.35 -3.24
CA GLN A 51 7.52 20.70 -4.10
C GLN A 51 8.22 19.59 -3.34
N TRP A 52 8.46 18.45 -4.00
CA TRP A 52 9.20 17.34 -3.42
C TRP A 52 10.32 16.85 -4.34
N GLU A 53 11.38 16.36 -3.72
CA GLU A 53 12.45 15.60 -4.35
C GLU A 53 12.79 14.37 -3.50
N SER A 54 12.60 13.20 -4.10
CA SER A 54 12.82 11.89 -3.48
C SER A 54 13.50 10.96 -4.46
N LYS A 55 14.40 10.13 -3.93
CA LYS A 55 15.02 9.03 -4.69
C LYS A 55 14.00 7.97 -5.11
N PHE A 56 12.96 7.79 -4.29
CA PHE A 56 11.99 6.70 -4.40
C PHE A 56 10.71 7.16 -5.11
N THR A 57 10.14 8.29 -4.70
CA THR A 57 8.89 8.84 -5.25
C THR A 57 9.09 9.89 -6.34
N GLY A 58 10.33 10.20 -6.69
CA GLY A 58 10.68 11.08 -7.81
C GLY A 58 10.62 12.57 -7.43
N MET A 59 10.39 13.41 -8.43
CA MET A 59 10.32 14.86 -8.23
C MET A 59 9.05 15.41 -8.84
N GLY A 60 8.44 16.36 -8.16
CA GLY A 60 7.29 17.07 -8.68
C GLY A 60 6.90 18.25 -7.81
N GLN A 61 5.80 18.89 -8.21
CA GLN A 61 5.22 20.01 -7.49
C GLN A 61 3.70 20.04 -7.64
N MET A 62 3.05 20.62 -6.65
CA MET A 62 1.63 20.93 -6.62
C MET A 62 1.44 22.42 -6.37
N LYS A 63 0.47 23.01 -7.06
CA LYS A 63 0.04 24.38 -6.82
C LYS A 63 -1.47 24.43 -6.61
N LEU A 64 -1.91 25.04 -5.52
CA LEU A 64 -3.31 25.32 -5.28
C LEU A 64 -3.80 26.36 -6.30
N VAL A 65 -4.86 26.02 -7.04
CA VAL A 65 -5.47 26.90 -8.05
C VAL A 65 -6.64 27.65 -7.46
N ASN A 66 -7.52 26.94 -6.75
CA ASN A 66 -8.67 27.51 -6.06
C ASN A 66 -9.14 26.56 -4.95
N SER A 67 -9.73 27.12 -3.90
CA SER A 67 -10.40 26.40 -2.82
C SER A 67 -11.74 27.08 -2.54
N SER A 68 -12.84 26.35 -2.71
CA SER A 68 -14.20 26.76 -2.32
C SER A 68 -14.63 26.03 -1.03
N THR A 69 -15.90 26.16 -0.66
CA THR A 69 -16.48 25.49 0.51
C THR A 69 -16.67 23.98 0.34
N ASN A 70 -16.57 23.46 -0.87
CA ASN A 70 -16.78 22.03 -1.16
C ASN A 70 -15.84 21.48 -2.23
N GLU A 71 -14.88 22.25 -2.71
CA GLU A 71 -13.98 21.83 -3.78
C GLU A 71 -12.58 22.45 -3.62
N VAL A 72 -11.55 21.65 -3.90
CA VAL A 72 -10.15 22.10 -3.98
C VAL A 72 -9.58 21.69 -5.32
N ASN A 73 -9.02 22.65 -6.06
CA ASN A 73 -8.41 22.43 -7.36
C ASN A 73 -6.90 22.65 -7.30
N ILE A 74 -6.14 21.66 -7.79
CA ILE A 74 -4.68 21.62 -7.70
C ILE A 74 -4.09 21.32 -9.09
N ASP A 75 -3.06 22.07 -9.44
CA ASP A 75 -2.20 21.76 -10.57
C ASP A 75 -1.04 20.89 -10.10
N LEU A 76 -1.00 19.65 -10.60
CA LEU A 76 0.03 18.67 -10.28
C LEU A 76 0.99 18.51 -11.46
N GLN A 77 2.28 18.62 -11.19
CA GLN A 77 3.34 18.42 -12.17
C GLN A 77 4.37 17.41 -11.66
N PHE A 78 4.51 16.30 -12.37
CA PHE A 78 5.64 15.40 -12.21
C PHE A 78 6.80 15.87 -13.09
N ILE A 79 8.00 15.89 -12.52
CA ILE A 79 9.23 16.36 -13.18
C ILE A 79 10.15 15.17 -13.48
N LYS A 80 10.35 14.27 -12.50
CA LYS A 80 11.13 13.02 -12.64
C LYS A 80 10.35 11.84 -12.06
N PRO A 81 10.51 10.62 -12.61
CA PRO A 81 11.36 10.26 -13.75
C PRO A 81 10.76 10.61 -15.12
N PHE A 82 9.44 10.83 -15.20
CA PHE A 82 8.76 11.21 -16.42
C PHE A 82 7.98 12.50 -16.19
N LYS A 83 8.13 13.46 -17.11
CA LYS A 83 7.36 14.70 -17.06
C LYS A 83 5.91 14.42 -17.37
N SER A 84 5.01 14.84 -16.49
CA SER A 84 3.57 14.83 -16.75
C SER A 84 2.89 15.96 -15.99
N GLN A 85 1.72 16.34 -16.48
CA GLN A 85 0.87 17.34 -15.87
C GLN A 85 -0.51 16.73 -15.65
N ALA A 86 -1.14 17.10 -14.54
CA ALA A 86 -2.46 16.65 -14.19
C ALA A 86 -3.24 17.79 -13.52
N LYS A 87 -4.56 17.78 -13.73
CA LYS A 87 -5.50 18.57 -12.94
C LYS A 87 -6.07 17.67 -11.87
N VAL A 88 -5.96 18.08 -10.62
CA VAL A 88 -6.46 17.36 -9.45
C VAL A 88 -7.62 18.15 -8.87
N THR A 89 -8.70 17.45 -8.57
CA THR A 89 -9.89 18.02 -7.91
C THR A 89 -10.25 17.16 -6.73
N PHE A 90 -10.36 17.77 -5.56
CA PHE A 90 -11.04 17.19 -4.41
C PHE A 90 -12.44 17.77 -4.34
N SER A 91 -13.47 16.92 -4.26
CA SER A 91 -14.86 17.33 -4.05
C SER A 91 -15.37 16.78 -2.71
N LEU A 92 -16.10 17.60 -1.97
CA LEU A 92 -16.61 17.30 -0.64
C LEU A 92 -18.15 17.34 -0.66
N ASP A 93 -18.77 16.16 -0.62
CA ASP A 93 -20.21 16.02 -0.52
C ASP A 93 -20.59 15.83 0.96
N VAL A 94 -21.18 16.87 1.56
CA VAL A 94 -21.63 16.83 2.97
C VAL A 94 -22.83 15.89 3.10
N LEU A 95 -22.67 14.82 3.87
CA LEU A 95 -23.74 13.85 4.15
C LEU A 95 -24.45 14.17 5.47
N SER A 96 -23.70 14.65 6.46
CA SER A 96 -24.20 15.20 7.74
C SER A 96 -23.20 16.19 8.33
N GLU A 97 -23.49 16.76 9.51
CA GLU A 97 -22.61 17.73 10.20
C GLU A 97 -21.17 17.22 10.39
N ASN A 98 -21.00 15.92 10.68
CA ASN A 98 -19.71 15.28 10.95
C ASN A 98 -19.43 14.12 10.00
N GLU A 99 -20.03 14.10 8.82
CA GLU A 99 -19.78 13.07 7.81
C GLU A 99 -19.77 13.67 6.42
N THR A 100 -18.65 13.48 5.72
CA THR A 100 -18.41 14.04 4.39
C THR A 100 -17.84 12.97 3.48
N LYS A 101 -18.39 12.84 2.28
CA LYS A 101 -17.79 12.02 1.23
C LYS A 101 -16.76 12.83 0.48
N VAL A 102 -15.51 12.36 0.49
CA VAL A 102 -14.38 12.99 -0.19
C VAL A 102 -14.12 12.23 -1.47
N SER A 103 -14.15 12.94 -2.60
CA SER A 103 -13.77 12.42 -3.92
C SER A 103 -12.44 13.02 -4.36
N TRP A 104 -11.42 12.20 -4.60
CA TRP A 104 -10.14 12.62 -5.15
C TRP A 104 -10.07 12.21 -6.62
N LYS A 105 -10.18 13.21 -7.51
CA LYS A 105 -10.11 13.05 -8.96
C LYS A 105 -8.80 13.59 -9.51
N MET A 106 -8.24 12.91 -10.49
CA MET A 106 -7.13 13.39 -11.31
C MET A 106 -7.41 13.18 -12.79
N GLU A 107 -7.13 14.21 -13.58
CA GLU A 107 -7.22 14.19 -15.04
C GLU A 107 -5.85 14.47 -15.65
N SER A 108 -5.38 13.58 -16.51
CA SER A 108 -4.07 13.70 -17.14
C SER A 108 -4.05 13.15 -18.56
N LYS A 109 -2.92 13.32 -19.25
CA LYS A 109 -2.70 12.87 -20.63
C LYS A 109 -1.49 11.95 -20.68
N LEU A 110 -1.65 10.81 -21.34
CA LEU A 110 -0.53 9.94 -21.71
C LEU A 110 -0.09 10.24 -23.15
N PRO A 111 1.23 10.21 -23.42
CA PRO A 111 1.75 10.08 -24.77
C PRO A 111 1.12 8.88 -25.48
N TRP A 112 0.89 8.98 -26.78
CA TRP A 112 0.19 7.96 -27.54
C TRP A 112 0.87 6.58 -27.47
N PHE A 113 2.20 6.53 -27.42
CA PHE A 113 2.98 5.30 -27.32
C PHE A 113 2.86 4.60 -25.95
N LEU A 114 2.31 5.25 -24.92
CA LEU A 114 2.02 4.65 -23.61
C LEU A 114 0.54 4.26 -23.43
N CYS A 115 -0.28 4.33 -24.48
CA CYS A 115 -1.72 4.07 -24.38
C CYS A 115 -2.07 2.68 -23.83
N PHE A 116 -1.26 1.66 -24.15
CA PHE A 116 -1.44 0.29 -23.67
C PHE A 116 -1.25 0.14 -22.14
N PHE A 117 -0.51 1.06 -21.51
CA PHE A 117 -0.30 1.09 -20.06
C PHE A 117 -1.37 1.90 -19.32
N LYS A 118 -2.33 2.51 -20.02
CA LYS A 118 -3.34 3.39 -19.41
C LYS A 118 -4.05 2.77 -18.21
N LYS A 119 -4.59 1.54 -18.36
CA LYS A 119 -5.30 0.86 -17.25
C LYS A 119 -4.36 0.55 -16.08
N MET A 120 -3.10 0.20 -16.34
CA MET A 120 -2.11 -0.02 -15.28
C MET A 120 -1.86 1.28 -14.50
N PHE A 121 -1.64 2.41 -15.17
CA PHE A 121 -1.48 3.70 -14.51
C PHE A 121 -2.73 4.10 -13.71
N GLN A 122 -3.92 3.91 -14.26
CA GLN A 122 -5.17 4.19 -13.55
C GLN A 122 -5.29 3.39 -12.25
N VAL A 123 -4.90 2.11 -12.27
CA VAL A 123 -4.90 1.26 -11.07
C VAL A 123 -3.85 1.73 -10.07
N MET A 124 -2.62 2.00 -10.50
CA MET A 124 -1.55 2.44 -9.60
C MET A 124 -1.90 3.76 -8.91
N ILE A 125 -2.33 4.77 -9.67
CA ILE A 125 -2.75 6.06 -9.12
C ILE A 125 -3.99 5.91 -8.23
N GLY A 126 -4.94 5.05 -8.64
CA GLY A 126 -6.11 4.75 -7.82
C GLY A 126 -5.74 4.17 -6.45
N ARG A 127 -4.75 3.28 -6.39
CA ARG A 127 -4.26 2.72 -5.11
C ARG A 127 -3.56 3.78 -4.25
N ASP A 128 -2.81 4.70 -4.86
CA ASP A 128 -2.22 5.82 -4.12
C ASP A 128 -3.31 6.74 -3.54
N PHE A 129 -4.39 7.00 -4.28
CA PHE A 129 -5.51 7.81 -3.77
C PHE A 129 -6.29 7.10 -2.66
N GLU A 130 -6.52 5.79 -2.77
CA GLU A 130 -7.12 5.00 -1.68
C GLU A 130 -6.27 5.09 -0.41
N ARG A 131 -4.96 4.87 -0.51
CA ARG A 131 -4.02 5.03 0.61
C ARG A 131 -4.08 6.44 1.19
N GLY A 132 -4.05 7.46 0.35
CA GLY A 132 -4.10 8.85 0.79
C GLY A 132 -5.42 9.22 1.47
N LEU A 133 -6.55 8.71 1.00
CA LEU A 133 -7.86 8.92 1.64
C LEU A 133 -7.97 8.21 3.00
N ILE A 134 -7.40 7.01 3.14
CA ILE A 134 -7.28 6.32 4.45
C ILE A 134 -6.40 7.16 5.39
N ARG A 135 -5.24 7.61 4.93
CA ARG A 135 -4.34 8.44 5.73
C ARG A 135 -4.98 9.77 6.14
N LEU A 136 -5.72 10.42 5.24
CA LEU A 136 -6.47 11.64 5.52
C LEU A 136 -7.53 11.41 6.60
N GLU A 137 -8.29 10.31 6.50
CA GLU A 137 -9.26 9.94 7.54
C GLU A 137 -8.60 9.83 8.91
N TYR A 138 -7.49 9.11 9.01
CA TYR A 138 -6.76 8.96 10.28
C TYR A 138 -6.18 10.29 10.78
N MET A 139 -5.62 11.12 9.91
CA MET A 139 -5.15 12.46 10.29
C MET A 139 -6.27 13.32 10.86
N VAL A 140 -7.44 13.32 10.26
CA VAL A 140 -8.56 14.14 10.74
C VAL A 140 -9.12 13.59 12.05
N LYS A 141 -9.21 12.26 12.19
CA LYS A 141 -9.74 11.61 13.40
C LYS A 141 -8.80 11.68 14.60
N LEU A 142 -7.50 11.48 14.39
CA LEU A 142 -6.51 11.29 15.46
C LEU A 142 -5.44 12.39 15.54
N GLY A 143 -5.39 13.30 14.57
CA GLY A 143 -4.29 14.27 14.43
C GLY A 143 -2.96 13.65 14.00
N ARG A 144 -2.93 12.34 13.73
CA ARG A 144 -1.75 11.58 13.27
C ARG A 144 -2.18 10.39 12.42
N VAL A 145 -1.27 9.89 11.58
CA VAL A 145 -1.39 8.56 11.00
C VAL A 145 -0.67 7.56 11.92
N PRO A 146 -1.37 6.59 12.54
CA PRO A 146 -0.78 5.61 13.45
C PRO A 146 -0.07 4.47 12.71
N ALA A 147 0.85 4.84 11.82
CA ALA A 147 1.62 3.91 11.00
C ALA A 147 3.05 4.38 10.85
N LYS A 148 4.02 3.49 11.10
CA LYS A 148 5.43 3.74 10.89
C LYS A 148 6.03 2.67 9.99
N LEU A 149 6.69 3.11 8.92
CA LEU A 149 7.45 2.25 8.02
C LEU A 149 8.95 2.34 8.34
N GLU A 150 9.58 1.18 8.47
CA GLU A 150 11.03 1.03 8.65
C GLU A 150 11.61 0.25 7.48
N TYR A 151 12.66 0.79 6.86
CA TYR A 151 13.22 0.28 5.61
C TYR A 151 14.57 -0.40 5.84
N PHE A 152 14.71 -1.61 5.31
CA PHE A 152 15.93 -2.41 5.34
C PHE A 152 16.39 -2.64 3.90
N ASP A 153 17.02 -1.61 3.32
CA ASP A 153 17.31 -1.49 1.89
C ASP A 153 18.56 -2.24 1.42
N ILE A 154 19.34 -2.81 2.35
CA ILE A 154 20.49 -3.65 2.02
C ILE A 154 20.01 -5.10 1.97
N PRO A 155 20.12 -5.80 0.82
CA PRO A 155 19.67 -7.18 0.69
C PRO A 155 20.28 -8.09 1.78
N GLN A 156 19.42 -8.60 2.66
CA GLN A 156 19.79 -9.54 3.71
C GLN A 156 19.55 -10.96 3.25
N LYS A 157 20.40 -11.89 3.71
CA LYS A 157 20.18 -13.32 3.51
C LYS A 157 19.02 -13.79 4.38
N VAL A 158 18.08 -14.50 3.78
CA VAL A 158 16.98 -15.19 4.44
C VAL A 158 17.19 -16.70 4.27
N ASN A 159 17.28 -17.42 5.38
CA ASN A 159 17.41 -18.87 5.37
C ASN A 159 16.17 -19.51 4.73
N GLY A 160 16.34 -20.64 4.05
CA GLY A 160 15.21 -21.40 3.54
C GLY A 160 14.32 -21.92 4.66
N PHE A 161 13.02 -22.00 4.40
CA PHE A 161 12.02 -22.45 5.38
C PHE A 161 10.91 -23.25 4.68
N LYS A 162 10.17 -24.05 5.45
CA LYS A 162 9.04 -24.82 4.95
C LYS A 162 7.73 -24.13 5.29
N ILE A 163 6.75 -24.30 4.41
CA ILE A 163 5.41 -23.79 4.61
C ILE A 163 4.36 -24.87 4.35
N ALA A 164 3.24 -24.77 5.04
CA ALA A 164 2.00 -25.48 4.75
C ALA A 164 0.87 -24.43 4.65
N GLY A 165 0.16 -24.39 3.53
CA GLY A 165 -0.73 -23.26 3.24
C GLY A 165 -1.85 -23.54 2.26
N LEU A 166 -2.67 -22.51 2.07
CA LEU A 166 -3.79 -22.48 1.13
C LEU A 166 -3.55 -21.37 0.11
N SER A 167 -3.73 -21.70 -1.17
CA SER A 167 -3.73 -20.69 -2.23
C SER A 167 -5.14 -20.20 -2.52
N ALA A 168 -5.27 -18.91 -2.78
CA ALA A 168 -6.52 -18.27 -3.13
C ALA A 168 -6.33 -17.22 -4.23
N VAL A 169 -7.45 -16.80 -4.82
CA VAL A 169 -7.51 -15.77 -5.86
C VAL A 169 -8.65 -14.82 -5.52
N CYS A 170 -8.36 -13.52 -5.47
CA CYS A 170 -9.36 -12.50 -5.17
C CYS A 170 -9.17 -11.24 -6.03
N SER A 171 -10.18 -10.37 -6.03
CA SER A 171 -9.97 -8.99 -6.47
C SER A 171 -9.24 -8.21 -5.38
N MET A 172 -8.55 -7.14 -5.75
CA MET A 172 -7.92 -6.25 -4.76
C MET A 172 -8.91 -5.58 -3.82
N SER A 173 -10.16 -5.36 -4.27
CA SER A 173 -11.22 -4.77 -3.44
C SER A 173 -11.73 -5.72 -2.36
N ASP A 174 -11.53 -7.03 -2.51
CA ASP A 174 -12.02 -8.08 -1.61
C ASP A 174 -10.89 -8.79 -0.86
N ILE A 175 -9.65 -8.27 -0.98
CA ILE A 175 -8.46 -8.94 -0.44
C ILE A 175 -8.53 -9.15 1.07
N ALA A 176 -9.08 -8.19 1.83
CA ALA A 176 -9.18 -8.29 3.29
C ALA A 176 -10.11 -9.44 3.71
N ASN A 177 -11.31 -9.54 3.11
CA ASN A 177 -12.26 -10.62 3.40
C ASN A 177 -11.69 -11.97 2.96
N SER A 178 -11.13 -12.02 1.75
CA SER A 178 -10.53 -13.25 1.22
C SER A 178 -9.39 -13.75 2.12
N MET A 179 -8.52 -12.86 2.58
CA MET A 179 -7.44 -13.23 3.50
C MET A 179 -7.98 -13.68 4.86
N TYR A 180 -8.99 -13.01 5.42
CA TYR A 180 -9.64 -13.42 6.66
C TYR A 180 -10.17 -14.86 6.55
N ASP A 181 -10.94 -15.16 5.49
CA ASP A 181 -11.49 -16.50 5.27
C ASP A 181 -10.40 -17.55 5.06
N THR A 182 -9.35 -17.20 4.32
CA THR A 182 -8.25 -18.14 4.00
C THR A 182 -7.40 -18.43 5.23
N PHE A 183 -7.08 -17.43 6.05
CA PHE A 183 -6.37 -17.64 7.31
C PHE A 183 -7.22 -18.40 8.33
N GLY A 184 -8.54 -18.16 8.37
CA GLY A 184 -9.46 -18.94 9.20
C GLY A 184 -9.45 -20.43 8.86
N LYS A 185 -9.63 -20.76 7.57
CA LYS A 185 -9.54 -22.16 7.09
C LYS A 185 -8.17 -22.78 7.31
N LEU A 186 -7.10 -22.00 7.10
CA LEU A 186 -5.75 -22.46 7.35
C LEU A 186 -5.53 -22.82 8.82
N HIS A 187 -6.07 -22.01 9.74
CA HIS A 187 -5.97 -22.28 11.17
C HIS A 187 -6.64 -23.60 11.55
N GLU A 188 -7.82 -23.89 11.01
CA GLU A 188 -8.54 -25.16 11.22
C GLU A 188 -7.70 -26.35 10.71
N LEU A 189 -7.27 -26.32 9.45
CA LEU A 189 -6.50 -27.41 8.83
C LEU A 189 -5.14 -27.63 9.49
N VAL A 190 -4.47 -26.56 9.92
CA VAL A 190 -3.20 -26.66 10.65
C VAL A 190 -3.40 -27.34 12.00
N GLY A 191 -4.56 -27.20 12.64
CA GLY A 191 -4.90 -27.91 13.87
C GLY A 191 -5.14 -29.41 13.67
N GLU A 192 -5.44 -29.86 12.45
CA GLU A 192 -5.66 -31.27 12.12
C GLU A 192 -4.36 -32.01 11.75
N VAL A 193 -3.30 -31.28 11.39
CA VAL A 193 -1.99 -31.84 11.06
C VAL A 193 -1.01 -31.64 12.22
N ASP A 194 -0.11 -32.60 12.43
CA ASP A 194 0.86 -32.56 13.54
C ASP A 194 2.04 -31.62 13.22
N ILE A 195 1.76 -30.31 13.13
CA ILE A 195 2.78 -29.26 13.02
C ILE A 195 2.58 -28.19 14.08
N VAL A 196 3.69 -27.60 14.50
CA VAL A 196 3.71 -26.42 15.35
C VAL A 196 4.09 -25.21 14.50
N PRO A 197 3.17 -24.27 14.23
CA PRO A 197 3.48 -23.06 13.48
C PRO A 197 4.53 -22.22 14.20
N LEU A 198 5.60 -21.88 13.48
CA LEU A 198 6.65 -20.95 13.92
C LEU A 198 6.31 -19.49 13.56
N GLY A 199 5.37 -19.29 12.65
CA GLY A 199 4.92 -17.99 12.20
C GLY A 199 3.95 -18.11 11.03
N MET A 200 3.31 -17.00 10.68
CA MET A 200 2.38 -16.94 9.55
C MET A 200 2.94 -16.04 8.45
N VAL A 201 2.74 -16.45 7.21
CA VAL A 201 3.18 -15.72 6.02
C VAL A 201 2.09 -15.66 4.96
N CYS A 202 2.11 -14.63 4.13
CA CYS A 202 1.27 -14.54 2.93
C CYS A 202 2.11 -14.18 1.71
N PHE A 203 2.17 -15.06 0.71
CA PHE A 203 2.90 -14.83 -0.53
C PHE A 203 2.02 -14.12 -1.55
N CYS A 204 2.53 -13.06 -2.17
CA CYS A 204 1.97 -12.45 -3.37
C CYS A 204 2.48 -13.21 -4.60
N ASP A 205 1.86 -14.35 -4.91
CA ASP A 205 2.31 -15.24 -5.98
C ASP A 205 2.20 -14.62 -7.37
N LYS A 206 1.13 -13.86 -7.60
CA LYS A 206 0.92 -13.17 -8.87
C LYS A 206 -0.07 -12.03 -8.75
N PHE A 207 0.28 -10.86 -9.26
CA PHE A 207 -0.65 -9.75 -9.38
C PHE A 207 -0.92 -9.38 -10.85
N LYS A 208 -2.16 -9.61 -11.31
CA LYS A 208 -2.63 -9.16 -12.62
C LYS A 208 -3.15 -7.72 -12.50
N ILE A 209 -2.23 -6.76 -12.42
CA ILE A 209 -2.54 -5.36 -12.09
C ILE A 209 -3.65 -4.73 -12.94
N SER A 210 -3.66 -4.94 -14.27
CA SER A 210 -4.68 -4.35 -15.14
C SER A 210 -6.09 -4.93 -14.94
N LYS A 211 -6.18 -6.12 -14.34
CA LYS A 211 -7.44 -6.78 -13.96
C LYS A 211 -7.74 -6.65 -12.47
N GLU A 212 -6.81 -6.11 -11.68
CA GLU A 212 -6.93 -5.96 -10.23
C GLU A 212 -7.19 -7.32 -9.53
N ILE A 213 -6.59 -8.40 -10.05
CA ILE A 213 -6.70 -9.77 -9.50
C ILE A 213 -5.36 -10.19 -8.89
N MET A 214 -5.41 -10.64 -7.65
CA MET A 214 -4.27 -11.16 -6.89
C MET A 214 -4.42 -12.66 -6.67
N TYR A 215 -3.33 -13.39 -6.90
CA TYR A 215 -3.13 -14.77 -6.51
C TYR A 215 -2.18 -14.73 -5.32
N TYR A 216 -2.55 -15.39 -4.24
CA TYR A 216 -1.75 -15.43 -3.04
C TYR A 216 -1.80 -16.79 -2.35
N THR A 217 -0.84 -17.02 -1.47
CA THR A 217 -0.79 -18.21 -0.61
C THR A 217 -0.61 -17.78 0.83
N ALA A 218 -1.63 -18.00 1.67
CA ALA A 218 -1.52 -17.88 3.11
C ALA A 218 -0.95 -19.19 3.67
N ALA A 219 0.04 -19.12 4.56
CA ALA A 219 0.69 -20.33 5.05
C ALA A 219 1.25 -20.18 6.47
N ALA A 220 1.30 -21.32 7.17
CA ALA A 220 2.07 -21.49 8.39
C ALA A 220 3.50 -21.91 8.03
N VAL A 221 4.49 -21.28 8.66
CA VAL A 221 5.89 -21.71 8.64
C VAL A 221 6.07 -22.78 9.70
N TYR A 222 6.79 -23.86 9.39
CA TYR A 222 7.01 -24.95 10.34
C TYR A 222 8.36 -25.64 10.12
N ASP A 223 8.84 -26.35 11.14
CA ASP A 223 9.95 -27.29 11.07
C ASP A 223 9.42 -28.73 11.02
N GLY A 224 10.15 -29.62 10.33
CA GLY A 224 9.79 -31.03 10.20
C GLY A 224 9.75 -31.53 8.76
N ASN A 225 9.15 -32.70 8.55
CA ASN A 225 9.01 -33.29 7.22
C ASN A 225 7.86 -32.65 6.45
N ILE A 226 7.92 -32.70 5.12
CA ILE A 226 6.84 -32.22 4.26
C ILE A 226 5.56 -33.00 4.61
N ILE A 227 4.50 -32.28 4.98
CA ILE A 227 3.21 -32.86 5.31
C ILE A 227 2.56 -33.37 4.03
N ASN A 228 2.01 -34.59 4.10
CA ASN A 228 1.14 -35.11 3.05
C ASN A 228 -0.32 -34.92 3.47
N ASN A 229 -0.91 -33.82 3.02
CA ASN A 229 -2.31 -33.48 3.23
C ASN A 229 -2.89 -33.02 1.88
N SER A 230 -4.08 -33.50 1.50
CA SER A 230 -4.67 -33.23 0.19
C SER A 230 -5.15 -31.78 0.01
N GLU A 231 -5.36 -31.07 1.12
CA GLU A 231 -5.90 -29.70 1.13
C GLU A 231 -4.78 -28.66 1.32
N LEU A 232 -3.72 -29.00 2.05
CA LEU A 232 -2.60 -28.10 2.30
C LEU A 232 -1.48 -28.22 1.25
N ILE A 233 -1.12 -27.10 0.67
CA ILE A 233 0.09 -26.96 -0.15
C ILE A 233 1.29 -26.93 0.79
N SER A 234 2.11 -27.97 0.75
CA SER A 234 3.38 -28.01 1.47
C SER A 234 4.57 -27.83 0.52
N LYS A 235 5.40 -26.82 0.76
CA LYS A 235 6.60 -26.55 -0.06
C LYS A 235 7.77 -26.03 0.77
N SER A 236 8.98 -26.21 0.26
CA SER A 236 10.19 -25.57 0.78
C SER A 236 10.47 -24.28 0.00
N ILE A 237 10.64 -23.18 0.72
CA ILE A 237 11.13 -21.91 0.19
C ILE A 237 12.66 -21.94 0.26
N PRO A 238 13.37 -21.70 -0.86
CA PRO A 238 14.82 -21.74 -0.85
C PRO A 238 15.40 -20.56 -0.07
N GLU A 239 16.65 -20.71 0.34
CA GLU A 239 17.47 -19.57 0.76
C GLU A 239 17.50 -18.52 -0.35
N HIS A 240 17.33 -17.26 0.03
CA HIS A 240 17.30 -16.14 -0.89
C HIS A 240 17.83 -14.86 -0.22
N LYS A 241 17.96 -13.78 -1.00
CA LYS A 241 18.18 -12.44 -0.46
C LYS A 241 16.93 -11.62 -0.62
N ALA A 242 16.67 -10.73 0.33
CA ALA A 242 15.55 -9.81 0.26
C ALA A 242 15.90 -8.47 0.89
N ILE A 243 15.30 -7.39 0.39
CA ILE A 243 15.10 -6.19 1.19
C ILE A 243 13.76 -6.30 1.91
N LYS A 244 13.57 -5.54 2.99
CA LYS A 244 12.33 -5.58 3.78
C LYS A 244 11.83 -4.19 4.12
N VAL A 245 10.51 -4.06 4.24
CA VAL A 245 9.85 -2.96 4.94
C VAL A 245 9.07 -3.51 6.12
N THR A 246 9.28 -2.97 7.31
CA THR A 246 8.46 -3.28 8.50
C THR A 246 7.40 -2.21 8.67
N LEU A 247 6.14 -2.63 8.72
CA LEU A 247 4.99 -1.82 9.11
C LEU A 247 4.73 -2.03 10.60
N ASN A 248 4.78 -0.95 11.37
CA ASN A 248 4.24 -0.87 12.72
C ASN A 248 2.91 -0.10 12.65
N GLY A 249 1.80 -0.79 12.90
CA GLY A 249 0.45 -0.24 12.80
C GLY A 249 -0.54 -1.16 12.08
N SER A 250 -1.79 -0.69 12.01
CA SER A 250 -2.93 -1.46 11.49
C SER A 250 -2.73 -1.92 10.03
N TYR A 251 -3.38 -3.03 9.68
CA TYR A 251 -3.44 -3.54 8.31
C TYR A 251 -4.10 -2.58 7.31
N ASP A 252 -4.82 -1.55 7.78
CA ASP A 252 -5.27 -0.43 6.94
C ASP A 252 -4.12 0.23 6.16
N PHE A 253 -2.91 0.19 6.72
CA PHE A 253 -1.69 0.75 6.13
C PHE A 253 -0.81 -0.29 5.42
N MET A 254 -1.29 -1.52 5.24
CA MET A 254 -0.56 -2.55 4.48
C MET A 254 -0.24 -2.10 3.05
N GLY A 255 -1.13 -1.30 2.46
CA GLY A 255 -0.90 -0.64 1.17
C GLY A 255 0.33 0.28 1.16
N ASP A 256 0.61 0.97 2.26
CA ASP A 256 1.80 1.83 2.41
C ASP A 256 3.07 0.97 2.42
N ALA A 257 3.07 -0.15 3.17
CA ALA A 257 4.21 -1.05 3.26
C ALA A 257 4.57 -1.67 1.90
N TRP A 258 3.58 -2.17 1.16
CA TRP A 258 3.78 -2.70 -0.19
C TRP A 258 4.26 -1.63 -1.17
N ALA A 259 3.63 -0.45 -1.18
CA ALA A 259 4.06 0.63 -2.05
C ALA A 259 5.48 1.09 -1.72
N GLY A 260 5.85 1.17 -0.44
CA GLY A 260 7.20 1.44 0.02
C GLY A 260 8.17 0.39 -0.52
N ALA A 261 7.90 -0.89 -0.28
CA ALA A 261 8.76 -1.99 -0.69
C ALA A 261 9.00 -2.01 -2.21
N TYR A 262 7.96 -1.88 -3.04
CA TYR A 262 8.09 -1.80 -4.50
C TYR A 262 8.86 -0.56 -4.96
N THR A 263 8.60 0.59 -4.34
CA THR A 263 9.24 1.85 -4.71
C THR A 263 10.74 1.80 -4.37
N HIS A 264 11.12 1.18 -3.25
CA HIS A 264 12.51 1.00 -2.85
C HIS A 264 13.25 0.03 -3.76
N VAL A 265 12.68 -1.14 -4.10
CA VAL A 265 13.27 -2.05 -5.11
C VAL A 265 13.59 -1.30 -6.41
N ARG A 266 12.63 -0.49 -6.89
CA ARG A 266 12.78 0.30 -8.12
C ARG A 266 13.83 1.41 -7.97
N GLY A 267 13.77 2.20 -6.91
CA GLY A 267 14.67 3.35 -6.68
C GLY A 267 16.12 2.93 -6.44
N LEU A 268 16.33 1.77 -5.80
CA LEU A 268 17.64 1.15 -5.64
C LEU A 268 18.12 0.38 -6.88
N LYS A 269 17.26 0.23 -7.89
CA LYS A 269 17.53 -0.52 -9.13
C LYS A 269 17.91 -1.98 -8.85
N LEU A 270 17.33 -2.57 -7.81
CA LEU A 270 17.56 -3.98 -7.45
C LEU A 270 16.86 -4.89 -8.45
N LYS A 271 17.50 -6.02 -8.76
CA LYS A 271 16.91 -7.05 -9.62
C LYS A 271 16.06 -7.98 -8.77
N VAL A 272 14.75 -7.99 -9.01
CA VAL A 272 13.82 -8.92 -8.36
C VAL A 272 14.23 -10.37 -8.65
N ASP A 273 14.24 -11.19 -7.60
CA ASP A 273 14.32 -12.64 -7.75
C ASP A 273 12.94 -13.18 -8.14
N LYS A 274 12.89 -13.95 -9.23
CA LYS A 274 11.64 -14.51 -9.76
C LYS A 274 11.33 -15.91 -9.21
N ASN A 275 12.27 -16.50 -8.47
CA ASN A 275 12.11 -17.85 -7.90
C ASN A 275 11.36 -17.84 -6.57
N VAL A 276 11.32 -16.69 -5.89
CA VAL A 276 10.61 -16.50 -4.63
C VAL A 276 9.66 -15.33 -4.78
N SER A 277 8.36 -15.59 -4.63
CA SER A 277 7.32 -14.55 -4.60
C SER A 277 7.59 -13.58 -3.44
N PRO A 278 7.34 -12.27 -3.56
CA PRO A 278 7.28 -11.37 -2.42
C PRO A 278 6.26 -11.85 -1.38
N TYR A 279 6.50 -11.56 -0.10
CA TYR A 279 5.64 -12.07 0.97
C TYR A 279 5.57 -11.16 2.19
N GLU A 280 4.45 -11.25 2.90
CA GLU A 280 4.22 -10.70 4.23
C GLU A 280 4.58 -11.75 5.30
N VAL A 281 5.13 -11.29 6.42
CA VAL A 281 5.33 -12.08 7.65
C VAL A 281 4.65 -11.34 8.80
N TYR A 282 3.70 -11.99 9.47
CA TYR A 282 2.93 -11.40 10.56
C TYR A 282 3.63 -11.66 11.89
N ILE A 283 4.42 -10.68 12.36
CA ILE A 283 5.20 -10.78 13.60
C ILE A 283 4.31 -10.60 14.83
N LYS A 284 3.43 -9.60 14.78
CA LYS A 284 2.43 -9.33 15.81
C LYS A 284 1.13 -8.92 15.14
N GLY A 285 0.04 -9.64 15.41
CA GLY A 285 -1.26 -9.40 14.79
C GLY A 285 -2.43 -9.62 15.75
N PRO A 286 -3.65 -9.86 15.22
CA PRO A 286 -4.88 -10.02 16.02
C PRO A 286 -4.83 -11.14 17.07
N HIS A 287 -4.00 -12.17 16.86
CA HIS A 287 -3.82 -13.24 17.84
C HIS A 287 -2.91 -12.85 19.02
N ASN A 288 -2.17 -11.74 18.91
CA ASN A 288 -1.21 -11.27 19.91
C ASN A 288 -1.70 -10.05 20.69
N THR A 289 -2.56 -9.22 20.10
CA THR A 289 -3.08 -7.98 20.70
C THR A 289 -4.40 -7.59 20.06
N GLU A 290 -5.31 -6.99 20.82
CA GLU A 290 -6.57 -6.44 20.30
C GLU A 290 -6.39 -5.05 19.67
N ASN A 291 -5.30 -4.34 20.01
CA ASN A 291 -5.03 -3.00 19.51
C ASN A 291 -4.29 -3.05 18.15
N PRO A 292 -4.92 -2.64 17.03
CA PRO A 292 -4.29 -2.71 15.71
C PRO A 292 -3.08 -1.79 15.54
N GLU A 293 -2.93 -0.75 16.35
CA GLU A 293 -1.73 0.11 16.32
C GLU A 293 -0.48 -0.63 16.79
N ASP A 294 -0.64 -1.72 17.55
CA ASP A 294 0.45 -2.55 18.05
C ASP A 294 0.87 -3.67 17.08
N TYR A 295 0.22 -3.77 15.90
CA TYR A 295 0.57 -4.78 14.92
C TYR A 295 1.95 -4.51 14.31
N ILE A 296 2.66 -5.59 14.00
CA ILE A 296 3.98 -5.56 13.35
C ILE A 296 3.94 -6.56 12.20
N THR A 297 4.08 -6.07 10.98
CA THR A 297 4.14 -6.90 9.77
C THR A 297 5.35 -6.54 8.94
N GLU A 298 6.00 -7.55 8.37
CA GLU A 298 7.18 -7.39 7.54
C GLU A 298 6.86 -7.77 6.10
N VAL A 299 7.15 -6.89 5.14
CA VAL A 299 7.04 -7.15 3.71
C VAL A 299 8.43 -7.41 3.15
N TYR A 300 8.67 -8.64 2.69
CA TYR A 300 9.92 -9.06 2.07
C TYR A 300 9.82 -9.00 0.55
N MET A 301 10.83 -8.37 -0.07
CA MET A 301 11.01 -8.31 -1.52
C MET A 301 12.25 -9.08 -1.93
N PRO A 302 12.11 -10.33 -2.42
CA PRO A 302 13.23 -11.12 -2.90
C PRO A 302 13.98 -10.45 -4.07
N VAL A 303 15.31 -10.42 -3.99
CA VAL A 303 16.22 -9.77 -4.94
C VAL A 303 17.49 -10.60 -5.15
N LYS A 304 18.19 -10.36 -6.27
CA LYS A 304 19.46 -11.02 -6.62
C LYS A 304 20.69 -10.38 -5.97
#